data_AF-A0AAX2ESE3-F1
#
_entry.id   AF-A0AAX2ESE3-F1
#
_cell.length_a   1.000
_cell.length_b   1.000
_cell.length_c   1.000
_cell.angle_alpha   90.00
_cell.angle_beta   90.00
_cell.angle_gamma   90.00
#
_symmetry.space_group_name_H-M   'P 1'
#
loop_
_entity.id
_entity.type
_entity.pdbx_description
1 polymer ?
#
loop_
_entity_poly.entity_id
_entity_poly.type
_entity_poly.pdbx_seq_one_letter_code
_entity_poly.pdbx_strand_id
1 'polypeptide(L)'
;MSESKTLEQPANEEANEWKVGPGAWISLIIVLLVFSGFFFKVDGMAWLGAFDFTTLGGSFGTMKSPETSTFIGSGGISAKAGFLFALSLVPTVMLALGLLEIFTHYGAIRAAHKLLTPLLKPLLGIPGYTGLALITDLQSTDAGAALTKELYDSGKIARKDVVIMGAWQYSGAGLINNYFSIGSAMFASLTIPIIIPLVLMFVLKFVGAAVVRLTLNTVYKRDFDHE
;
A
#
# COMPACT_ATOMS: atom_id res chain seq x y z
N MET A 1 -22.30 -48.41 -4.89
CA MET A 1 -22.75 -47.29 -5.74
C MET A 1 -23.20 -46.19 -4.81
N SER A 2 -22.33 -45.21 -4.58
CA SER A 2 -22.67 -43.96 -3.88
C SER A 2 -22.40 -42.86 -4.90
N GLU A 3 -23.46 -42.15 -5.25
CA GLU A 3 -23.47 -41.10 -6.28
C GLU A 3 -22.48 -40.00 -5.92
N SER A 4 -21.55 -39.73 -6.84
CA SER A 4 -20.72 -38.53 -6.81
C SER A 4 -21.63 -37.32 -7.07
N LYS A 5 -21.94 -36.57 -6.01
CA LYS A 5 -22.44 -35.19 -6.16
C LYS A 5 -21.36 -34.38 -6.85
N THR A 6 -21.52 -34.17 -8.16
CA THR A 6 -20.85 -33.11 -8.91
C THR A 6 -21.19 -31.79 -8.24
N LEU A 7 -20.24 -31.24 -7.49
CA LEU A 7 -20.25 -29.86 -7.05
C LEU A 7 -20.00 -29.02 -8.31
N GLU A 8 -21.07 -28.65 -9.02
CA GLU A 8 -21.03 -27.47 -9.87
C GLU A 8 -20.80 -26.26 -8.96
N GLN A 9 -19.52 -25.92 -8.79
CA GLN A 9 -19.11 -24.68 -8.16
C GLN A 9 -19.57 -23.54 -9.08
N PRO A 10 -20.31 -22.53 -8.60
CA PRO A 10 -20.91 -21.55 -9.48
C PRO A 10 -19.82 -20.60 -9.98
N ALA A 11 -19.34 -20.84 -11.22
CA ALA A 11 -18.49 -19.91 -11.97
C ALA A 11 -19.05 -18.47 -12.08
N ASN A 12 -20.31 -18.25 -11.68
CA ASN A 12 -21.00 -16.97 -11.67
C ASN A 12 -20.78 -16.11 -10.40
N GLU A 13 -20.32 -16.67 -9.27
CA GLU A 13 -20.06 -15.85 -8.07
C GLU A 13 -18.68 -15.15 -8.14
N GLU A 14 -17.69 -15.81 -8.74
CA GLU A 14 -16.30 -15.31 -8.80
C GLU A 14 -16.10 -14.19 -9.83
N ALA A 15 -16.89 -14.16 -10.91
CA ALA A 15 -16.88 -13.08 -11.89
C ALA A 15 -17.51 -11.77 -11.35
N ASN A 16 -18.25 -11.83 -10.24
CA ASN A 16 -18.97 -10.70 -9.66
C ASN A 16 -18.16 -9.94 -8.60
N GLU A 17 -17.10 -10.56 -8.04
CA GLU A 17 -16.21 -9.92 -7.06
C GLU A 17 -15.49 -8.67 -7.58
N TRP A 18 -15.24 -8.62 -8.90
CA TRP A 18 -14.41 -7.59 -9.53
C TRP A 18 -15.18 -6.55 -10.36
N LYS A 19 -16.51 -6.64 -10.40
CA LYS A 19 -17.33 -5.55 -10.90
C LYS A 19 -17.34 -4.43 -9.88
N VAL A 20 -16.45 -3.47 -10.08
CA VAL A 20 -16.41 -2.25 -9.28
C VAL A 20 -17.70 -1.46 -9.52
N GLY A 21 -18.64 -1.57 -8.58
CA GLY A 21 -19.90 -0.83 -8.62
C GLY A 21 -19.68 0.69 -8.44
N PRO A 22 -20.69 1.52 -8.76
CA PRO A 22 -20.59 2.97 -8.61
C PRO A 22 -20.22 3.41 -7.18
N GLY A 23 -20.71 2.70 -6.16
CA GLY A 23 -20.41 2.98 -4.75
C GLY A 23 -18.92 2.88 -4.40
N ALA A 24 -18.20 1.93 -5.00
CA ALA A 24 -16.76 1.77 -4.78
C ALA A 24 -15.95 2.94 -5.38
N TRP A 25 -16.37 3.46 -6.53
CA TRP A 25 -15.75 4.64 -7.15
C TRP A 25 -16.01 5.92 -6.35
N ILE A 26 -17.23 6.09 -5.85
CA ILE A 26 -17.58 7.22 -4.97
C ILE A 26 -16.75 7.14 -3.69
N SER A 27 -16.66 5.95 -3.09
CA SER A 27 -15.84 5.71 -1.90
C SER A 27 -14.37 6.07 -2.14
N LEU A 28 -13.82 5.69 -3.29
CA LEU A 28 -12.46 6.05 -3.67
C LEU A 28 -12.26 7.57 -3.80
N ILE A 29 -13.20 8.29 -4.39
CA ILE A 29 -13.12 9.76 -4.50
C ILE A 29 -13.13 10.39 -3.10
N ILE A 30 -14.00 9.91 -2.20
CA ILE A 30 -14.09 10.40 -0.83
C ILE A 30 -12.77 10.16 -0.09
N VAL A 31 -12.17 8.97 -0.22
CA VAL A 31 -10.84 8.68 0.36
C VAL A 31 -9.82 9.71 -0.10
N LEU A 32 -9.73 9.93 -1.42
CA LEU A 32 -8.75 10.85 -1.98
C LEU A 32 -8.96 12.27 -1.45
N LEU A 33 -10.20 12.73 -1.36
CA LEU A 33 -10.52 14.05 -0.81
C LEU A 33 -10.13 14.17 0.66
N VAL A 34 -10.48 13.17 1.49
CA VAL A 34 -10.16 13.17 2.93
C VAL A 34 -8.64 13.20 3.18
N PHE A 35 -7.86 12.42 2.43
CA PHE A 35 -6.40 12.35 2.59
C PHE A 35 -5.62 13.44 1.83
N SER A 36 -6.25 14.18 0.92
CA SER A 36 -5.55 15.15 0.05
C SER A 36 -5.11 16.46 0.73
N GLY A 37 -5.69 16.81 1.89
CA GLY A 37 -5.49 18.14 2.49
C GLY A 37 -6.34 19.24 1.86
N PHE A 38 -7.17 18.93 0.85
CA PHE A 38 -7.98 19.91 0.13
C PHE A 38 -8.98 20.64 1.03
N PHE A 39 -9.45 19.99 2.09
CA PHE A 39 -10.43 20.56 3.02
C PHE A 39 -9.80 21.18 4.27
N PHE A 40 -8.48 21.19 4.41
CA PHE A 40 -7.79 21.60 5.64
C PHE A 40 -8.15 23.01 6.11
N LYS A 41 -8.11 24.00 5.22
CA LYS A 41 -8.52 25.39 5.49
C LYS A 41 -9.10 26.03 4.24
N VAL A 42 -10.38 25.76 3.98
CA VAL A 42 -11.12 26.42 2.90
C VAL A 42 -11.71 27.73 3.42
N ASP A 43 -11.24 28.85 2.87
CA ASP A 43 -11.71 30.18 3.25
C ASP A 43 -13.24 30.29 3.10
N GLY A 44 -13.92 30.70 4.18
CA GLY A 44 -15.38 30.82 4.23
C GLY A 44 -16.14 29.51 4.52
N MET A 45 -15.49 28.34 4.52
CA MET A 45 -16.12 27.04 4.81
C MET A 45 -15.28 26.18 5.76
N ALA A 46 -14.93 26.72 6.92
CA ALA A 46 -14.12 26.03 7.94
C ALA A 46 -14.71 24.68 8.42
N TRP A 47 -16.02 24.50 8.30
CA TRP A 47 -16.69 23.23 8.64
C TRP A 47 -16.28 22.07 7.72
N LEU A 48 -15.82 22.35 6.48
CA LEU A 48 -15.30 21.33 5.58
C LEU A 48 -14.05 20.65 6.15
N GLY A 49 -13.32 21.33 7.04
CA GLY A 49 -12.19 20.75 7.76
C GLY A 49 -12.56 19.49 8.55
N ALA A 50 -13.83 19.27 8.90
CA ALA A 50 -14.28 18.03 9.54
C ALA A 50 -14.10 16.78 8.64
N PHE A 51 -13.96 16.97 7.33
CA PHE A 51 -13.70 15.90 6.36
C PHE A 51 -12.22 15.83 5.94
N ASP A 52 -11.34 16.60 6.58
CA ASP A 52 -9.91 16.62 6.28
C ASP A 52 -9.12 15.75 7.26
N PHE A 53 -8.24 14.89 6.73
CA PHE A 53 -7.41 14.01 7.54
C PHE A 53 -6.49 14.77 8.50
N THR A 54 -5.92 15.90 8.08
CA THR A 54 -4.99 16.68 8.90
C THR A 54 -5.73 17.38 10.04
N THR A 55 -6.92 17.91 9.77
CA THR A 55 -7.77 18.51 10.79
C THR A 55 -8.26 17.47 11.80
N LEU A 56 -8.70 16.30 11.33
CA LEU A 56 -9.13 15.19 12.19
C LEU A 56 -7.98 14.60 13.02
N GLY A 57 -6.77 14.56 12.46
CA GLY A 57 -5.55 14.13 13.16
C GLY A 57 -5.13 15.07 14.28
N GLY A 58 -5.57 16.33 14.23
CA GLY A 58 -5.29 17.34 15.25
C GLY A 58 -3.80 17.68 15.36
N SER A 59 -3.42 18.35 16.45
CA SER A 59 -2.05 18.80 16.69
C SER A 59 -1.53 18.27 18.03
N PHE A 60 -1.25 16.96 18.06
CA PHE A 60 -0.73 16.29 19.24
C PHE A 60 0.68 16.80 19.60
N GLY A 61 0.92 17.02 20.89
CA GLY A 61 2.24 17.37 21.41
C GLY A 61 2.70 18.81 21.12
N THR A 62 1.78 19.71 20.79
CA THR A 62 2.08 21.14 20.70
C THR A 62 2.22 21.76 22.09
N MET A 63 3.28 22.54 22.33
CA MET A 63 3.46 23.33 23.55
C MET A 63 3.26 24.83 23.24
N LYS A 64 3.27 25.68 24.28
CA LYS A 64 3.05 27.14 24.16
C LYS A 64 3.91 27.84 23.09
N SER A 65 5.08 27.29 22.78
CA SER A 65 5.96 27.76 21.70
C SER A 65 6.26 26.58 20.76
N PRO A 66 5.39 26.29 19.78
CA PRO A 66 5.53 25.12 18.89
C PRO A 66 6.83 25.10 18.10
N GLU A 67 7.40 26.28 17.84
CA GLU A 67 8.63 26.47 17.07
C GLU A 67 9.88 26.01 17.83
N THR A 68 9.83 25.99 19.16
CA THR A 68 10.98 25.66 20.02
C THR A 68 10.75 24.45 20.91
N SER A 69 9.49 24.10 21.18
CA SER A 69 9.13 23.05 22.14
C SER A 69 7.91 22.27 21.67
N THR A 70 8.11 20.97 21.44
CA THR A 70 7.04 20.00 21.22
C THR A 70 7.14 18.87 22.25
N PHE A 71 6.22 17.90 22.22
CA PHE A 71 6.28 16.68 23.03
C PHE A 71 7.60 15.89 22.87
N ILE A 72 8.33 16.11 21.79
CA ILE A 72 9.66 15.50 21.55
C ILE A 72 10.74 16.17 22.42
N GLY A 73 10.49 17.38 22.93
CA GLY A 73 11.46 18.22 23.66
C GLY A 73 12.38 19.01 22.73
N SER A 74 13.32 19.77 23.30
CA SER A 74 14.31 20.56 22.56
C SER A 74 15.74 20.22 22.98
N GLY A 75 16.69 20.33 22.04
CA GLY A 75 18.13 20.18 22.32
C GLY A 75 18.69 18.75 22.44
N GLY A 76 17.92 17.70 22.13
CA GLY A 76 18.38 16.31 22.19
C GLY A 76 18.26 15.56 20.85
N ILE A 77 19.37 15.04 20.33
CA ILE A 77 19.41 14.14 19.17
C ILE A 77 19.99 12.80 19.63
N SER A 78 19.12 11.84 19.99
CA SER A 78 19.52 10.50 20.41
C SER A 78 18.30 9.56 20.46
N ALA A 79 18.48 8.31 20.90
CA ALA A 79 17.44 7.27 20.94
C ALA A 79 16.13 7.71 21.64
N LYS A 80 16.23 8.52 22.71
CA LYS A 80 15.06 9.05 23.42
C LYS A 80 14.21 10.00 22.56
N ALA A 81 14.86 10.84 21.75
CA ALA A 81 14.17 11.75 20.83
C ALA A 81 13.50 10.96 19.69
N GLY A 82 14.18 9.95 19.15
CA GLY A 82 13.60 9.04 18.15
C GLY A 82 12.39 8.26 18.68
N PHE A 83 12.44 7.78 19.92
CA PHE A 83 11.30 7.13 20.57
C PHE A 83 10.10 8.06 20.74
N LEU A 84 10.32 9.29 21.22
CA LEU A 84 9.24 10.29 21.35
C LEU A 84 8.68 10.73 20.00
N PHE A 85 9.53 10.83 18.96
CA PHE A 85 9.08 11.04 17.59
C PHE A 85 8.18 9.89 17.11
N ALA A 86 8.57 8.63 17.31
CA ALA A 86 7.74 7.48 16.92
C ALA A 86 6.38 7.49 17.65
N LEU A 87 6.36 7.79 18.94
CA LEU A 87 5.11 7.95 19.70
C LEU A 87 4.21 9.06 19.15
N SER A 88 4.79 10.14 18.62
CA SER A 88 3.99 11.22 18.01
C SER A 88 3.26 10.79 16.73
N LEU A 89 3.72 9.74 16.04
CA LEU A 89 3.08 9.22 14.82
C LEU A 89 1.88 8.31 15.10
N VAL A 90 1.80 7.70 16.31
CA VAL A 90 0.80 6.68 16.65
C VAL A 90 -0.63 7.14 16.39
N PRO A 91 -1.10 8.33 16.86
CA PRO A 91 -2.48 8.75 16.66
C PRO A 91 -2.85 8.93 15.17
N THR A 92 -1.95 9.53 14.39
CA THR A 92 -2.15 9.75 12.96
C THR A 92 -2.22 8.43 12.19
N VAL A 93 -1.32 7.48 12.50
CA VAL A 93 -1.34 6.15 11.87
C VAL A 93 -2.61 5.39 12.23
N MET A 94 -3.03 5.39 13.51
CA MET A 94 -4.26 4.73 13.94
C MET A 94 -5.50 5.29 13.23
N LEU A 95 -5.59 6.63 13.11
CA LEU A 95 -6.69 7.27 12.38
C LEU A 95 -6.68 6.88 10.89
N ALA A 96 -5.51 6.88 10.25
CA ALA A 96 -5.39 6.50 8.85
C ALA A 96 -5.84 5.06 8.61
N LEU A 97 -5.40 4.12 9.46
CA LEU A 97 -5.79 2.71 9.38
C LEU A 97 -7.30 2.52 9.62
N GLY A 98 -7.89 3.21 10.60
CA GLY A 98 -9.33 3.14 10.86
C GLY A 98 -10.17 3.64 9.69
N LEU A 99 -9.78 4.77 9.08
CA LEU A 99 -10.45 5.28 7.88
C LEU A 99 -10.27 4.33 6.69
N LEU A 100 -9.06 3.79 6.49
CA LEU A 100 -8.76 2.84 5.43
C LEU A 100 -9.65 1.59 5.53
N GLU A 101 -9.88 1.06 6.73
CA GLU A 101 -10.75 -0.10 6.95
C GLU A 101 -12.20 0.19 6.52
N ILE A 102 -12.73 1.37 6.90
CA ILE A 102 -14.09 1.80 6.48
C ILE A 102 -14.18 1.85 4.95
N PHE A 103 -13.22 2.47 4.29
CA PHE A 103 -13.24 2.59 2.83
C PHE A 103 -12.99 1.26 2.11
N THR A 104 -12.23 0.36 2.72
CA THR A 104 -12.06 -1.02 2.26
C THR A 104 -13.39 -1.76 2.28
N HIS A 105 -14.15 -1.63 3.38
CA HIS A 105 -15.50 -2.19 3.50
C HIS A 105 -16.44 -1.69 2.38
N TYR A 106 -16.40 -0.40 2.05
CA TYR A 106 -17.18 0.18 0.93
C TYR A 106 -16.61 -0.12 -0.47
N GLY A 107 -15.48 -0.83 -0.56
CA GLY A 107 -14.91 -1.29 -1.82
C GLY A 107 -14.00 -0.29 -2.53
N ALA A 108 -13.56 0.80 -1.88
CA ALA A 108 -12.62 1.76 -2.47
C ALA A 108 -11.32 1.08 -2.94
N ILE A 109 -10.84 0.09 -2.19
CA ILE A 109 -9.65 -0.70 -2.54
C ILE A 109 -9.83 -1.45 -3.87
N ARG A 110 -11.03 -2.00 -4.14
CA ARG A 110 -11.34 -2.64 -5.43
C ARG A 110 -11.29 -1.65 -6.60
N ALA A 111 -11.82 -0.43 -6.40
CA ALA A 111 -11.72 0.64 -7.39
C ALA A 111 -10.26 1.09 -7.61
N ALA A 112 -9.49 1.22 -6.53
CA ALA A 112 -8.07 1.54 -6.59
C ALA A 112 -7.27 0.50 -7.38
N HIS A 113 -7.51 -0.80 -7.17
CA HIS A 113 -6.87 -1.86 -7.95
C HIS A 113 -7.19 -1.78 -9.44
N LYS A 114 -8.42 -1.38 -9.80
CA LYS A 114 -8.78 -1.15 -11.20
C LYS A 114 -7.99 0.02 -11.79
N LEU A 115 -7.76 1.10 -11.03
CA LEU A 115 -6.87 2.20 -11.43
C LEU A 115 -5.38 1.80 -11.49
N LEU A 116 -4.95 0.82 -10.71
CA LEU A 116 -3.57 0.31 -10.78
C LEU A 116 -3.31 -0.53 -12.04
N THR A 117 -4.35 -1.08 -12.67
CA THR A 117 -4.22 -1.91 -13.88
C THR A 117 -3.47 -1.21 -15.03
N PRO A 118 -3.80 0.04 -15.45
CA PRO A 118 -3.05 0.74 -16.50
C PRO A 118 -1.60 1.05 -16.13
N LEU A 119 -1.22 0.97 -14.85
CA LEU A 119 0.17 1.16 -14.39
C LEU A 119 0.92 -0.18 -14.31
N LEU A 120 0.33 -1.19 -13.66
CA LEU A 120 0.98 -2.48 -13.43
C LEU A 120 1.11 -3.31 -14.71
N LYS A 121 0.15 -3.22 -15.63
CA LYS A 121 0.17 -3.98 -16.88
C LYS A 121 1.34 -3.60 -17.80
N PRO A 122 1.63 -2.31 -18.10
CA PRO A 122 2.79 -1.96 -18.90
C PRO A 122 4.12 -2.18 -18.18
N LEU A 123 4.20 -1.96 -16.86
CA LEU A 123 5.45 -2.07 -16.11
C LEU A 123 5.83 -3.53 -15.81
N LEU A 124 4.90 -4.29 -15.23
CA LEU A 124 5.13 -5.63 -14.69
C LEU A 124 4.47 -6.73 -15.51
N GLY A 125 3.56 -6.40 -16.43
CA GLY A 125 2.84 -7.40 -17.22
C GLY A 125 1.69 -8.07 -16.47
N ILE A 126 1.47 -7.70 -15.21
CA ILE A 126 0.46 -8.29 -14.33
C ILE A 126 -0.81 -7.42 -14.27
N PRO A 127 -1.97 -8.01 -14.01
CA PRO A 127 -3.24 -7.29 -13.92
C PRO A 127 -3.35 -6.53 -12.58
N GLY A 128 -4.13 -5.44 -12.55
CA GLY A 128 -4.16 -4.54 -11.39
C GLY A 128 -4.77 -5.12 -10.11
N TYR A 129 -5.49 -6.24 -10.19
CA TYR A 129 -6.02 -6.94 -9.01
C TYR A 129 -4.93 -7.60 -8.17
N THR A 130 -3.73 -7.82 -8.74
CA THR A 130 -2.53 -8.19 -7.98
C THR A 130 -2.05 -7.06 -7.06
N GLY A 131 -2.54 -5.84 -7.26
CA GLY A 131 -2.17 -4.66 -6.49
C GLY A 131 -2.38 -4.82 -4.98
N LEU A 132 -3.39 -5.58 -4.53
CA LEU A 132 -3.58 -5.85 -3.11
C LEU A 132 -2.38 -6.57 -2.51
N ALA A 133 -1.96 -7.66 -3.14
CA ALA A 133 -0.83 -8.46 -2.69
C ALA A 133 0.47 -7.64 -2.68
N LEU A 134 0.66 -6.73 -3.65
CA LEU A 134 1.81 -5.83 -3.68
C LEU A 134 1.75 -4.77 -2.58
N ILE A 135 0.58 -4.16 -2.32
CA ILE A 135 0.41 -3.17 -1.25
C ILE A 135 0.63 -3.82 0.11
N THR A 136 0.06 -5.01 0.32
CA THR A 136 0.23 -5.79 1.55
C THR A 136 1.70 -6.17 1.76
N ASP A 137 2.45 -6.54 0.71
CA ASP A 137 3.90 -6.81 0.80
C ASP A 137 4.73 -5.60 1.27
N LEU A 138 4.26 -4.37 1.10
CA LEU A 138 4.97 -3.20 1.63
C LEU A 138 5.02 -3.18 3.16
N GLN A 139 4.07 -3.85 3.81
CA GLN A 139 3.95 -3.92 5.27
C GLN A 139 4.33 -5.30 5.82
N SER A 140 3.97 -6.36 5.09
CA SER A 140 4.24 -7.74 5.46
C SER A 140 4.45 -8.60 4.22
N THR A 141 5.69 -9.05 4.02
CA THR A 141 6.04 -9.93 2.90
C THR A 141 5.33 -11.28 3.00
N ASP A 142 5.13 -11.81 4.21
CA ASP A 142 4.42 -13.09 4.40
C ASP A 142 2.95 -12.97 3.99
N ALA A 143 2.28 -11.86 4.38
CA ALA A 143 0.89 -11.62 4.00
C ALA A 143 0.76 -11.35 2.50
N GLY A 144 1.69 -10.61 1.89
CA GLY A 144 1.73 -10.40 0.43
C GLY A 144 1.92 -11.70 -0.36
N ALA A 145 2.79 -12.59 0.11
CA ALA A 145 3.02 -13.90 -0.48
C ALA A 145 1.78 -14.81 -0.36
N ALA A 146 1.10 -14.79 0.79
CA ALA A 146 -0.14 -15.54 1.00
C ALA A 146 -1.24 -15.12 0.01
N LEU A 147 -1.45 -13.82 -0.18
CA LEU A 147 -2.41 -13.28 -1.15
C LEU A 147 -2.01 -13.61 -2.60
N THR A 148 -0.72 -13.63 -2.90
CA THR A 148 -0.22 -14.02 -4.24
C THR A 148 -0.50 -15.49 -4.53
N LYS A 149 -0.31 -16.35 -3.52
CA LYS A 149 -0.65 -17.76 -3.61
C LYS A 149 -2.14 -17.96 -3.83
N GLU A 150 -2.99 -17.26 -3.10
CA GLU A 150 -4.46 -17.32 -3.27
C GLU A 150 -4.89 -16.92 -4.70
N LEU A 151 -4.27 -15.89 -5.26
CA LEU A 151 -4.51 -15.48 -6.65
C LEU A 151 -4.09 -16.56 -7.66
N TYR A 152 -3.04 -17.31 -7.38
CA TYR A 152 -2.58 -18.41 -8.23
C TYR A 152 -3.48 -19.64 -8.09
N ASP A 153 -3.79 -20.04 -6.86
CA ASP A 153 -4.62 -21.20 -6.54
C ASP A 153 -6.06 -21.03 -7.08
N SER A 154 -6.55 -19.79 -7.15
CA SER A 154 -7.84 -19.44 -7.79
C SER A 154 -7.79 -19.31 -9.32
N GLY A 155 -6.65 -19.60 -9.95
CA GLY A 155 -6.48 -19.51 -11.40
C GLY A 155 -6.57 -18.10 -11.97
N LYS A 156 -6.51 -17.06 -11.12
CA LYS A 156 -6.59 -15.66 -11.55
C LYS A 156 -5.28 -15.25 -12.24
N ILE A 157 -4.12 -15.64 -11.71
CA ILE A 157 -2.80 -15.33 -12.27
C ILE A 157 -2.05 -16.58 -12.75
N ALA A 158 -1.18 -16.42 -13.74
CA ALA A 158 -0.32 -17.50 -14.22
C ALA A 158 0.92 -17.64 -13.33
N ARG A 159 1.61 -18.78 -13.42
CA ARG A 159 2.86 -19.00 -12.67
C ARG A 159 3.93 -17.98 -13.00
N LYS A 160 3.99 -17.55 -14.26
CA LYS A 160 4.86 -16.46 -14.70
C LYS A 160 4.60 -15.16 -13.93
N ASP A 161 3.33 -14.84 -13.68
CA ASP A 161 2.96 -13.67 -12.89
C ASP A 161 3.40 -13.83 -11.43
N VAL A 162 3.27 -15.04 -10.87
CA VAL A 162 3.77 -15.35 -9.51
C VAL A 162 5.27 -15.12 -9.41
N VAL A 163 6.06 -15.51 -10.42
CA VAL A 163 7.53 -15.29 -10.41
C VAL A 163 7.86 -13.80 -10.48
N ILE A 164 7.15 -13.03 -11.32
CA ILE A 164 7.33 -11.57 -11.42
C ILE A 164 6.93 -10.87 -10.11
N MET A 165 5.79 -11.26 -9.54
CA MET A 165 5.32 -10.74 -8.25
C MET A 165 6.27 -11.12 -7.12
N GLY A 166 6.76 -12.36 -7.09
CA GLY A 166 7.75 -12.82 -6.12
C GLY A 166 9.04 -12.01 -6.17
N ALA A 167 9.52 -11.66 -7.36
CA ALA A 167 10.68 -10.77 -7.51
C ALA A 167 10.43 -9.36 -6.95
N TRP A 168 9.22 -8.83 -7.14
CA TRP A 168 8.82 -7.56 -6.55
C TRP A 168 8.74 -7.65 -5.02
N GLN A 169 8.16 -8.73 -4.50
CA GLN A 169 7.91 -8.97 -3.07
C GLN A 169 9.17 -9.33 -2.28
N TYR A 170 10.16 -9.96 -2.91
CA TYR A 170 11.41 -10.33 -2.25
C TYR A 170 12.19 -9.12 -1.71
N SER A 171 12.09 -7.97 -2.40
CA SER A 171 12.61 -6.68 -1.93
C SER A 171 11.60 -5.90 -1.07
N GLY A 172 10.70 -6.64 -0.38
CA GLY A 172 9.49 -6.21 0.33
C GLY A 172 9.66 -5.54 1.68
N ALA A 173 8.61 -5.66 2.48
CA ALA A 173 8.40 -5.06 3.81
C ALA A 173 9.65 -4.96 4.67
N GLY A 174 10.54 -5.97 4.65
CA GLY A 174 11.76 -5.95 5.45
C GLY A 174 12.64 -4.73 5.20
N LEU A 175 12.79 -4.30 3.95
CA LEU A 175 13.65 -3.16 3.61
C LEU A 175 13.02 -1.82 4.01
N ILE A 176 11.70 -1.67 3.81
CA ILE A 176 10.94 -0.48 4.23
C ILE A 176 10.85 -0.40 5.75
N ASN A 177 10.56 -1.52 6.41
CA ASN A 177 10.51 -1.61 7.86
C ASN A 177 11.89 -1.27 8.46
N ASN A 178 12.98 -1.81 7.91
CA ASN A 178 14.33 -1.46 8.35
C ASN A 178 14.65 0.03 8.14
N TYR A 179 14.17 0.64 7.04
CA TYR A 179 14.34 2.08 6.81
C TYR A 179 13.69 2.93 7.90
N PHE A 180 12.47 2.62 8.31
CA PHE A 180 11.77 3.36 9.36
C PHE A 180 12.15 2.96 10.78
N SER A 181 12.46 1.68 11.03
CA SER A 181 12.78 1.17 12.37
C SER A 181 14.24 1.38 12.76
N ILE A 182 15.18 1.14 11.84
CA ILE A 182 16.63 1.28 12.08
C ILE A 182 17.14 2.60 11.50
N GLY A 183 16.74 2.92 10.27
CA GLY A 183 17.17 4.13 9.57
C GLY A 183 16.69 5.42 10.21
N SER A 184 15.60 5.40 10.98
CA SER A 184 15.07 6.59 11.67
C SER A 184 16.07 7.23 12.64
N ALA A 185 16.96 6.44 13.25
CA ALA A 185 18.05 6.97 14.07
C ALA A 185 19.02 7.86 13.28
N MET A 186 19.12 7.63 11.96
CA MET A 186 19.99 8.37 11.04
C MET A 186 19.27 9.50 10.31
N PHE A 187 17.94 9.63 10.42
CA PHE A 187 17.16 10.67 9.72
C PHE A 187 17.61 12.09 10.06
N ALA A 188 18.06 12.35 11.29
CA ALA A 188 18.59 13.65 11.69
C ALA A 188 19.94 14.01 11.02
N SER A 189 20.66 13.00 10.51
CA SER A 189 21.95 13.17 9.82
C SER A 189 21.83 13.13 8.29
N LEU A 190 20.64 12.81 7.77
CA LEU A 190 20.37 12.78 6.34
C LEU A 190 20.32 14.20 5.78
N THR A 191 21.19 14.49 4.82
CA THR A 191 21.23 15.77 4.11
C THR A 191 20.13 15.90 3.05
N ILE A 192 19.45 14.80 2.75
CA ILE A 192 18.37 14.72 1.76
C ILE A 192 17.03 14.42 2.45
N PRO A 193 15.90 14.92 1.91
CA PRO A 193 14.58 14.58 2.44
C PRO A 193 14.36 13.07 2.57
N ILE A 194 13.79 12.64 3.69
CA ILE A 194 13.49 11.24 4.03
C ILE A 194 12.65 10.54 2.95
N ILE A 195 11.88 11.30 2.18
CA ILE A 195 11.06 10.76 1.08
C ILE A 195 11.91 10.28 -0.11
N ILE A 196 13.12 10.83 -0.34
CA ILE A 196 13.93 10.50 -1.52
C ILE A 196 14.42 9.04 -1.48
N PRO A 197 15.07 8.56 -0.40
CA PRO A 197 15.43 7.15 -0.30
C PRO A 197 14.20 6.24 -0.36
N LEU A 198 13.08 6.65 0.23
CA LEU A 198 11.82 5.90 0.19
C LEU A 198 11.32 5.70 -1.25
N VAL A 199 11.27 6.77 -2.04
CA VAL A 199 10.89 6.70 -3.46
C VAL A 199 11.88 5.83 -4.24
N LEU A 200 13.18 5.94 -3.96
CA LEU A 200 14.19 5.10 -4.61
C LEU A 200 13.96 3.61 -4.32
N MET A 201 13.68 3.25 -3.07
CA MET A 201 13.35 1.87 -2.67
C MET A 201 12.13 1.36 -3.46
N PHE A 202 11.06 2.17 -3.56
CA PHE A 202 9.89 1.82 -4.38
C PHE A 202 10.24 1.60 -5.85
N VAL A 203 11.01 2.50 -6.46
CA VAL A 203 11.43 2.39 -7.87
C VAL A 203 12.24 1.11 -8.09
N LEU A 204 13.18 0.80 -7.20
CA LEU A 204 14.02 -0.39 -7.31
C LEU A 204 13.21 -1.70 -7.24
N LYS A 205 12.10 -1.75 -6.49
CA LYS A 205 11.18 -2.90 -6.51
C LYS A 205 10.61 -3.14 -7.91
N PHE A 206 10.16 -2.08 -8.58
CA PHE A 206 9.67 -2.16 -9.96
C PHE A 206 10.78 -2.53 -10.94
N VAL A 207 12.00 -2.01 -10.77
CA VAL A 207 13.15 -2.38 -11.60
C VAL A 207 13.47 -3.86 -11.46
N GLY A 208 13.54 -4.40 -10.25
CA GLY A 208 13.82 -5.83 -10.02
C GLY A 208 12.79 -6.74 -10.69
N ALA A 209 11.50 -6.42 -10.53
CA ALA A 209 10.44 -7.17 -11.17
C ALA A 209 10.42 -7.01 -12.71
N ALA A 210 10.75 -5.83 -13.22
CA ALA A 210 10.89 -5.59 -14.66
C ALA A 210 12.06 -6.38 -15.28
N VAL A 211 13.20 -6.46 -14.58
CA VAL A 211 14.35 -7.30 -15.00
C VAL A 211 13.93 -8.77 -15.07
N VAL A 212 13.27 -9.29 -14.03
CA VAL A 212 12.76 -10.67 -14.04
C VAL A 212 11.79 -10.90 -15.18
N ARG A 213 10.84 -9.99 -15.40
CA ARG A 213 9.93 -10.04 -16.55
C ARG A 213 10.66 -10.12 -17.89
N LEU A 214 11.70 -9.29 -18.10
CA LEU A 214 12.50 -9.31 -19.31
C LEU A 214 13.23 -10.64 -19.49
N THR A 215 13.84 -11.17 -18.43
CA THR A 215 14.51 -12.48 -18.44
C THR A 215 13.54 -13.61 -18.78
N LEU A 216 12.34 -13.61 -18.19
CA LEU A 216 11.31 -14.61 -18.49
C LEU A 216 10.79 -14.52 -19.93
N ASN A 217 10.77 -13.33 -20.52
CA ASN A 217 10.34 -13.12 -21.91
C ASN A 217 11.43 -13.43 -22.95
N THR A 218 12.70 -13.44 -22.57
CA THR A 218 13.85 -13.57 -23.48
C THR A 218 14.53 -14.94 -23.35
N VAL A 219 14.93 -15.31 -22.14
CA VAL A 219 15.73 -16.51 -21.86
C VAL A 219 14.83 -17.73 -21.61
N TYR A 220 13.79 -17.57 -20.80
CA TYR A 220 12.93 -18.68 -20.33
C TYR A 220 11.57 -18.71 -21.03
N LYS A 221 11.49 -18.19 -22.26
CA LYS A 221 10.21 -18.04 -22.97
C LYS A 221 9.44 -19.36 -23.11
N ARG A 222 10.16 -20.47 -23.28
CA ARG A 222 9.62 -21.82 -23.48
C ARG A 222 9.16 -22.52 -22.20
N ASP A 223 9.58 -22.05 -21.04
CA ASP A 223 9.26 -22.71 -19.77
C ASP A 223 7.79 -22.51 -19.37
N PHE A 224 7.09 -21.59 -20.02
CA PHE A 224 5.69 -21.23 -19.75
C PHE A 224 4.78 -21.46 -20.96
N ASP A 225 5.25 -22.17 -22.01
CA ASP A 225 4.45 -22.43 -23.23
C ASP A 225 3.44 -23.60 -23.04
N HIS A 226 3.47 -24.29 -21.90
CA HIS A 226 2.67 -25.49 -21.60
C HIS A 226 1.78 -25.39 -20.35
N GLU A 227 1.62 -24.18 -19.80
CA GLU A 227 0.74 -23.89 -18.65
C GLU A 227 -0.51 -23.14 -19.08
#